data_AF-A0A1S4DFV1-F1
#
_entry.id   AF-A0A1S4DFV1-F1
#
_cell.length_a   1.000
_cell.length_b   1.000
_cell.length_c   1.000
_cell.angle_alpha   90.00
_cell.angle_beta   90.00
_cell.angle_gamma   90.00
#
_symmetry.space_group_name_H-M   'P 1'
#
loop_
_entity.id
_entity.type
_entity.pdbx_description
1 polymer ?
#
loop_
_entity_poly.entity_id
_entity_poly.type
_entity_poly.pdbx_seq_one_letter_code
_entity_poly.pdbx_strand_id
1 'polypeptide(L)'
;MATHTDFIKDITISKIQWKLKVRVVRLWEVPDRYNSDTTFSIKLVLQDEKGDQIQASIGKSVLHLFKTQLNELGLYVMANFIVCQNKEKFKTTKHNLRLTFTQRTTVAETSDPLFPMNIFDLRPYDQLINKVDVDVTELFDVMGEIVDFSEVKMHIQAGVSRKFMNVKLEDDE
;
A
#
# COMPACT_ATOMS: atom_id res chain seq x y z
N MET A 1 -3.30 26.58 -16.97
CA MET A 1 -4.68 26.11 -16.75
C MET A 1 -4.62 25.07 -15.65
N ALA A 2 -5.33 25.26 -14.53
CA ALA A 2 -5.34 24.27 -13.45
C ALA A 2 -6.00 22.99 -13.97
N THR A 3 -5.22 21.93 -14.13
CA THR A 3 -5.80 20.64 -14.51
C THR A 3 -6.56 20.09 -13.32
N HIS A 4 -7.86 19.87 -13.47
CA HIS A 4 -8.72 19.27 -12.45
C HIS A 4 -8.08 17.99 -11.89
N THR A 5 -8.12 17.85 -10.56
CA THR A 5 -7.61 16.71 -9.81
C THR A 5 -8.72 16.26 -8.88
N ASP A 6 -8.98 14.96 -8.86
CA ASP A 6 -9.99 14.29 -8.04
C ASP A 6 -9.39 13.82 -6.70
N PHE A 7 -10.26 13.56 -5.72
CA PHE A 7 -9.92 12.97 -4.42
C PHE A 7 -10.25 11.49 -4.37
N ILE A 8 -9.53 10.73 -3.54
CA ILE A 8 -9.70 9.28 -3.40
C ILE A 8 -11.09 8.95 -2.86
N LYS A 9 -11.57 9.71 -1.88
CA LYS A 9 -12.89 9.49 -1.25
C LYS A 9 -14.06 9.57 -2.24
N ASP A 10 -13.90 10.33 -3.32
CA ASP A 10 -14.95 10.54 -4.31
C ASP A 10 -14.97 9.44 -5.38
N ILE A 11 -13.99 8.52 -5.37
CA ILE A 11 -13.86 7.47 -6.38
C ILE A 11 -15.09 6.56 -6.37
N THR A 12 -15.69 6.42 -7.54
CA THR A 12 -16.80 5.49 -7.80
C THR A 12 -16.51 4.62 -9.02
N ILE A 13 -17.22 3.50 -9.10
CA ILE A 13 -17.09 2.54 -10.22
C ILE A 13 -17.75 3.09 -11.50
N SER A 14 -18.75 3.97 -11.40
CA SER A 14 -19.51 4.47 -12.55
C SER A 14 -18.75 5.50 -13.38
N LYS A 15 -17.85 6.27 -12.77
CA LYS A 15 -17.02 7.25 -13.48
C LYS A 15 -15.81 6.56 -14.11
N ILE A 16 -15.64 6.80 -15.40
CA ILE A 16 -14.66 6.10 -16.26
C ILE A 16 -13.25 6.69 -16.17
N GLN A 17 -13.13 7.99 -15.84
CA GLN A 17 -11.87 8.71 -15.85
C GLN A 17 -11.65 9.42 -14.53
N TRP A 18 -10.57 9.07 -13.85
CA TRP A 18 -10.11 9.70 -12.61
C TRP A 18 -8.70 10.24 -12.83
N LYS A 19 -8.41 11.41 -12.28
CA LYS A 19 -7.07 12.00 -12.26
C LYS A 19 -6.72 12.37 -10.82
N LEU A 20 -5.72 11.70 -10.26
CA LEU A 20 -5.34 11.82 -8.86
C LEU A 20 -3.95 12.42 -8.73
N LYS A 21 -3.74 13.27 -7.73
CA LYS A 21 -2.41 13.67 -7.24
C LYS A 21 -2.15 12.93 -5.95
N VAL A 22 -1.24 11.96 -5.98
CA VAL A 22 -1.08 10.97 -4.91
C VAL A 22 0.38 10.66 -4.63
N ARG A 23 0.67 10.40 -3.37
CA ARG A 23 1.94 9.82 -2.92
C ARG A 23 1.84 8.30 -2.90
N VAL A 24 2.89 7.61 -3.34
CA VAL A 24 3.04 6.16 -3.15
C VAL A 24 3.51 5.90 -1.72
N VAL A 25 2.62 5.54 -0.82
CA VAL A 25 2.94 5.32 0.60
C VAL A 25 3.70 4.01 0.80
N ARG A 26 3.27 2.96 0.11
CA ARG A 26 3.91 1.63 0.12
C ARG A 26 3.94 1.08 -1.30
N LEU A 27 5.02 0.37 -1.61
CA LEU A 27 5.21 -0.34 -2.88
C LEU A 27 5.85 -1.69 -2.59
N TRP A 28 5.24 -2.78 -3.06
CA TRP A 28 5.85 -4.10 -2.93
C TRP A 28 5.58 -4.99 -4.14
N GLU A 29 6.56 -5.84 -4.43
CA GLU A 29 6.48 -6.85 -5.47
C GLU A 29 5.79 -8.11 -4.95
N VAL A 30 4.86 -8.64 -5.75
CA VAL A 30 4.25 -9.94 -5.51
C VAL A 30 4.89 -10.92 -6.50
N PRO A 31 5.61 -11.95 -6.02
CA PRO A 31 6.24 -12.94 -6.89
C PRO A 31 5.21 -13.83 -7.57
N ASP A 32 5.60 -14.43 -8.70
CA ASP A 32 4.80 -15.44 -9.39
C ASP A 32 4.68 -16.70 -8.53
N ARG A 33 3.49 -17.31 -8.52
CA ARG A 33 3.21 -18.50 -7.73
C ARG A 33 4.03 -19.70 -8.18
N TYR A 34 4.39 -19.73 -9.46
CA TYR A 34 5.13 -20.84 -10.07
C TYR A 34 6.63 -20.55 -10.17
N ASN A 35 7.04 -19.29 -10.10
CA ASN A 35 8.44 -18.87 -10.16
C ASN A 35 8.68 -17.65 -9.27
N SER A 36 9.25 -17.88 -8.08
CA SER A 36 9.55 -16.85 -7.09
C SER A 36 10.54 -15.79 -7.57
N ASP A 37 11.35 -16.09 -8.59
CA ASP A 37 12.36 -15.17 -9.13
C ASP A 37 11.74 -14.13 -10.07
N THR A 38 10.46 -14.28 -10.41
CA THR A 38 9.75 -13.38 -11.31
C THR A 38 8.64 -12.62 -10.60
N THR A 39 8.57 -11.30 -10.82
CA THR A 39 7.49 -10.46 -10.32
C THR A 39 6.21 -10.71 -11.14
N PHE A 40 5.12 -11.09 -10.48
CA PHE A 40 3.80 -11.23 -11.11
C PHE A 40 3.03 -9.91 -11.11
N SER A 41 3.12 -9.14 -10.04
CA SER A 41 2.47 -7.83 -9.95
C SER A 41 3.17 -6.93 -8.94
N ILE A 42 3.03 -5.62 -9.10
CA ILE A 42 3.34 -4.65 -8.05
C ILE A 42 2.04 -4.23 -7.38
N LYS A 43 2.05 -4.15 -6.06
CA LYS A 43 0.97 -3.61 -5.23
C LYS A 43 1.41 -2.28 -4.64
N LEU A 44 0.46 -1.36 -4.54
CA LEU A 44 0.68 0.01 -4.12
C LEU A 44 -0.38 0.42 -3.11
N VAL A 45 0.01 1.27 -2.17
CA VAL A 45 -0.92 2.12 -1.41
C VAL A 45 -0.70 3.56 -1.85
N LEU A 46 -1.76 4.21 -2.31
CA LEU A 46 -1.74 5.59 -2.78
C LEU A 46 -2.48 6.46 -1.79
N GLN A 47 -1.92 7.63 -1.45
CA GLN A 47 -2.51 8.61 -0.55
C GLN A 47 -2.67 9.96 -1.23
N ASP A 48 -3.84 10.58 -1.11
CA ASP A 48 -4.08 11.95 -1.61
C ASP A 48 -3.75 13.03 -0.56
N GLU A 49 -3.96 14.29 -0.92
CA GLU A 49 -3.69 15.43 -0.01
C GLU A 49 -4.62 15.49 1.21
N LYS A 50 -5.73 14.72 1.23
CA LYS A 50 -6.64 14.65 2.37
C LYS A 50 -6.27 13.52 3.33
N GLY A 51 -5.28 12.70 2.97
CA GLY A 51 -4.86 11.54 3.74
C GLY A 51 -5.70 10.29 3.45
N ASP A 52 -6.65 10.36 2.52
CA ASP A 52 -7.42 9.18 2.11
C ASP A 52 -6.49 8.23 1.34
N GLN A 53 -6.56 6.94 1.66
CA GLN A 53 -5.71 5.92 1.07
C GLN A 53 -6.50 4.91 0.23
N ILE A 54 -5.95 4.53 -0.92
CA ILE A 54 -6.52 3.49 -1.79
C ILE A 54 -5.46 2.51 -2.27
N GLN A 55 -5.82 1.23 -2.31
CA GLN A 55 -4.99 0.21 -2.92
C GLN A 55 -4.96 0.36 -4.44
N ALA A 56 -3.79 0.17 -5.04
CA ALA A 56 -3.63 0.02 -6.47
C ALA A 56 -2.77 -1.19 -6.83
N SER A 57 -2.91 -1.68 -8.07
CA SER A 57 -2.14 -2.82 -8.57
C SER A 57 -1.70 -2.66 -10.01
N ILE A 58 -0.49 -3.13 -10.29
CA ILE A 58 0.13 -3.19 -11.61
C ILE A 58 0.32 -4.66 -11.95
N GLY A 59 -0.48 -5.16 -12.88
CA GLY A 59 -0.43 -6.56 -13.30
C GLY A 59 0.73 -6.84 -14.26
N LYS A 60 1.10 -8.13 -14.37
CA LYS A 60 2.19 -8.66 -15.22
C LYS A 60 2.22 -8.08 -16.63
N SER A 61 1.05 -7.92 -17.26
CA SER A 61 0.92 -7.44 -18.65
C SER A 61 1.40 -6.02 -18.89
N VAL A 62 1.35 -5.16 -17.88
CA VAL A 62 1.74 -3.74 -17.96
C VAL A 62 2.90 -3.39 -17.04
N LEU A 63 3.41 -4.37 -16.30
CA LEU A 63 4.48 -4.20 -15.31
C LEU A 63 5.72 -3.51 -15.90
N HIS A 64 6.14 -3.94 -17.09
CA HIS A 64 7.31 -3.40 -17.80
C HIS A 64 7.21 -1.90 -18.11
N LEU A 65 5.99 -1.34 -18.17
CA LEU A 65 5.79 0.09 -18.44
C LEU A 65 6.07 0.95 -17.20
N PHE A 66 5.81 0.42 -16.01
CA PHE A 66 5.76 1.23 -14.77
C PHE A 66 6.82 0.85 -13.74
N LYS A 67 7.46 -0.33 -13.87
CA LYS A 67 8.39 -0.86 -12.85
C LYS A 67 9.52 0.11 -12.48
N THR A 68 9.99 0.92 -13.43
CA THR A 68 11.08 1.89 -13.20
C THR A 68 10.60 3.33 -12.98
N GLN A 69 9.30 3.59 -13.07
CA GLN A 69 8.73 4.95 -12.97
C GLN A 69 8.27 5.31 -11.55
N LEU A 70 8.04 4.31 -10.71
CA LEU A 70 7.42 4.48 -9.40
C LEU A 70 8.44 4.16 -8.30
N ASN A 71 8.58 5.09 -7.38
CA ASN A 71 9.36 4.93 -6.17
C ASN A 71 8.43 5.08 -4.96
N GLU A 72 8.72 4.33 -3.91
CA GLU A 72 8.07 4.54 -2.62
C GLU A 72 8.35 5.98 -2.12
N LEU A 73 7.35 6.60 -1.50
CA LEU A 73 7.29 8.00 -1.08
C LEU A 73 7.27 9.04 -2.22
N GLY A 74 7.42 8.62 -3.48
CA GLY A 74 7.31 9.51 -4.64
C GLY A 74 5.90 10.10 -4.79
N LEU A 75 5.83 11.33 -5.32
CA LEU A 75 4.59 12.05 -5.56
C LEU A 75 4.29 12.10 -7.06
N TYR A 76 3.07 11.76 -7.43
CA TYR A 76 2.70 11.58 -8.83
C TYR A 76 1.32 12.16 -9.13
N VAL A 77 1.16 12.64 -10.35
CA VAL A 77 -0.15 12.84 -10.96
C VAL A 77 -0.42 11.63 -11.85
N MET A 78 -1.49 10.91 -11.55
CA MET A 78 -1.82 9.68 -12.24
C MET A 78 -3.27 9.69 -12.74
N ALA A 79 -3.55 9.05 -13.87
CA ALA A 79 -4.90 9.02 -14.44
C ALA A 79 -5.18 7.76 -15.26
N ASN A 80 -6.45 7.56 -15.64
CA ASN A 80 -6.93 6.51 -16.54
C ASN A 80 -6.71 5.09 -15.97
N PHE A 81 -7.20 4.86 -14.76
CA PHE A 81 -7.21 3.55 -14.11
C PHE A 81 -8.54 2.84 -14.30
N ILE A 82 -8.55 1.52 -14.11
CA ILE A 82 -9.78 0.78 -13.86
C ILE A 82 -10.07 0.75 -12.36
N VAL A 83 -11.29 1.08 -11.97
CA VAL A 83 -11.76 1.02 -10.58
C VAL A 83 -12.56 -0.27 -10.38
N CYS A 84 -12.20 -1.04 -9.35
CA CYS A 84 -12.85 -2.31 -9.01
C CYS A 84 -13.18 -2.39 -7.52
N GLN A 85 -14.12 -3.26 -7.15
CA GLN A 85 -14.32 -3.63 -5.75
C GLN A 85 -13.06 -4.28 -5.17
N ASN A 86 -12.70 -3.91 -3.94
CA ASN A 86 -11.61 -4.52 -3.21
C ASN A 86 -12.10 -5.79 -2.50
N LYS A 87 -11.70 -6.96 -3.04
CA LYS A 87 -12.06 -8.28 -2.53
C LYS A 87 -10.87 -9.02 -1.90
N GLU A 88 -9.82 -8.29 -1.54
CA GLU A 88 -8.65 -8.91 -0.90
C GLU A 88 -8.98 -9.34 0.52
N LYS A 89 -8.40 -10.48 0.93
CA LYS A 89 -8.60 -11.03 2.28
C LYS A 89 -8.04 -10.10 3.35
N PHE A 90 -6.93 -9.43 3.05
CA PHE A 90 -6.29 -8.46 3.92
C PHE A 90 -6.44 -7.08 3.30
N LYS A 91 -6.96 -6.14 4.06
CA LYS A 91 -7.17 -4.76 3.61
C LYS A 91 -6.04 -3.91 4.15
N THR A 92 -5.19 -3.46 3.24
CA THR A 92 -4.10 -2.50 3.59
C THR A 92 -4.63 -1.07 3.66
N THR A 93 -5.90 -0.83 3.30
CA THR A 93 -6.56 0.48 3.34
C THR A 93 -8.04 0.29 3.70
N LYS A 94 -8.64 1.27 4.36
CA LYS A 94 -10.08 1.27 4.71
C LYS A 94 -11.01 1.43 3.48
N HIS A 95 -10.46 1.84 2.34
CA HIS A 95 -11.24 2.05 1.12
C HIS A 95 -11.75 0.73 0.50
N ASN A 96 -13.04 0.69 0.15
CA ASN A 96 -13.72 -0.50 -0.37
C ASN A 96 -13.46 -0.76 -1.86
N LEU A 97 -12.92 0.22 -2.59
CA LEU A 97 -12.51 0.08 -3.98
C LEU A 97 -10.99 0.03 -4.11
N ARG A 98 -10.50 -0.47 -5.24
CA ARG A 98 -9.08 -0.49 -5.61
C ARG A 98 -8.90 -0.06 -7.07
N LEU A 99 -7.69 0.42 -7.37
CA LEU A 99 -7.29 0.82 -8.71
C LEU A 99 -6.46 -0.28 -9.39
N THR A 100 -6.62 -0.40 -10.70
CA THR A 100 -5.83 -1.33 -11.53
C THR A 100 -5.24 -0.55 -12.69
N PHE A 101 -3.92 -0.63 -12.82
CA PHE A 101 -3.18 0.02 -13.90
C PHE A 101 -3.44 -0.70 -15.21
N THR A 102 -3.50 0.07 -16.29
CA THR A 102 -3.69 -0.40 -17.66
C THR A 102 -2.64 0.22 -18.57
N GLN A 103 -2.60 -0.19 -19.83
CA GLN A 103 -1.73 0.45 -20.84
C GLN A 103 -2.07 1.93 -21.07
N ARG A 104 -3.28 2.38 -20.72
CA ARG A 104 -3.72 3.77 -20.86
C ARG A 104 -3.43 4.61 -19.63
N THR A 105 -3.01 3.98 -18.52
CA THR A 105 -2.72 4.67 -17.28
C THR A 105 -1.52 5.59 -17.49
N THR A 106 -1.69 6.86 -17.14
CA THR A 106 -0.60 7.84 -17.20
C THR A 106 -0.04 8.06 -15.81
N VAL A 107 1.27 8.13 -15.69
CA VAL A 107 1.98 8.44 -14.45
C VAL A 107 2.96 9.58 -14.77
N ALA A 108 2.86 10.68 -14.05
CA ALA A 108 3.79 11.80 -14.16
C ALA A 108 4.29 12.16 -12.76
N GLU A 109 5.60 12.06 -12.55
CA GLU A 109 6.22 12.49 -11.30
C GLU A 109 6.05 14.01 -11.13
N THR A 110 5.86 14.44 -9.89
CA THR A 110 5.72 15.85 -9.55
C THR A 110 6.31 16.12 -8.17
N SER A 111 6.61 17.38 -7.89
CA SER A 111 7.07 17.84 -6.59
C SER A 111 6.10 18.85 -6.01
N ASP A 112 5.79 18.69 -4.73
CA ASP A 112 4.98 19.64 -3.96
C ASP A 112 5.41 19.53 -2.49
N PRO A 113 6.20 20.49 -1.99
CA PRO A 113 6.67 20.49 -0.60
C PRO A 113 5.54 20.59 0.43
N LEU A 114 4.36 21.08 0.03
CA LEU A 114 3.20 21.24 0.91
C LEU A 114 2.33 19.99 0.95
N PHE A 115 2.62 18.98 0.10
CA PHE A 115 1.86 17.74 0.08
C PHE A 115 2.14 16.92 1.35
N PRO A 116 1.11 16.52 2.10
CA PRO A 116 1.27 16.00 3.45
C PRO A 116 2.06 14.68 3.49
N MET A 117 2.83 14.50 4.57
CA MET A 117 3.70 13.33 4.83
C MET A 117 3.15 12.41 5.93
N ASN A 118 1.94 12.66 6.44
CA ASN A 118 1.28 11.82 7.44
C ASN A 118 0.77 10.52 6.80
N ILE A 119 1.69 9.58 6.59
CA ILE A 119 1.42 8.32 5.87
C ILE A 119 1.09 7.13 6.79
N PHE A 120 1.26 7.31 8.10
CA PHE A 120 1.04 6.29 9.11
C PHE A 120 -0.30 6.51 9.83
N ASP A 121 -1.03 5.43 10.07
CA ASP A 121 -2.22 5.38 10.92
C ASP A 121 -1.87 4.60 12.20
N LEU A 122 -1.16 5.27 13.11
CA LEU A 122 -0.62 4.66 14.32
C LEU A 122 -1.76 4.23 15.26
N ARG A 123 -1.78 2.94 15.60
CA ARG A 123 -2.70 2.35 16.58
C ARG A 123 -2.04 2.32 17.97
N PRO A 124 -2.72 2.85 19.00
CA PRO A 124 -2.30 2.72 20.40
C PRO A 124 -2.21 1.25 20.87
N TYR A 125 -1.32 0.96 21.82
CA TYR A 125 -1.06 -0.42 22.28
C TYR A 125 -2.22 -0.99 23.09
N ASP A 126 -2.93 -0.16 23.86
CA ASP A 126 -4.11 -0.55 24.62
C ASP A 126 -5.21 -1.17 23.73
N GLN A 127 -5.37 -0.68 22.50
CA GLN A 127 -6.29 -1.24 21.50
C GLN A 127 -5.83 -2.58 20.91
N LEU A 128 -4.52 -2.87 20.96
CA LEU A 128 -3.94 -4.11 20.41
C LEU A 128 -3.95 -5.26 21.44
N ILE A 129 -3.76 -4.92 22.71
CA ILE A 129 -3.74 -5.89 23.82
C ILE A 129 -5.16 -6.42 24.10
N ASN A 130 -6.17 -5.56 23.93
CA ASN A 130 -7.57 -5.90 24.10
C ASN A 130 -8.13 -6.65 22.88
N LYS A 131 -7.92 -7.97 22.86
CA LYS A 131 -8.25 -8.89 21.74
C LYS A 131 -9.72 -8.96 21.31
N VAL A 132 -10.65 -8.31 22.02
CA VAL A 132 -12.10 -8.49 21.80
C VAL A 132 -12.57 -7.84 20.50
N ASP A 133 -11.90 -6.78 20.03
CA ASP A 133 -12.34 -5.97 18.88
C ASP A 133 -11.33 -5.89 17.72
N VAL A 134 -10.32 -6.78 17.67
CA VAL A 134 -9.31 -6.74 16.61
C VAL A 134 -9.81 -7.45 15.35
N ASP A 135 -10.13 -6.69 14.31
CA ASP A 135 -10.37 -7.23 12.96
C ASP A 135 -9.05 -7.76 12.38
N VAL A 136 -8.92 -9.09 12.37
CA VAL A 136 -7.73 -9.80 11.85
C VAL A 136 -7.46 -9.60 10.35
N THR A 137 -8.38 -8.95 9.63
CA THR A 137 -8.23 -8.63 8.20
C THR A 137 -7.70 -7.23 7.95
N GLU A 138 -7.73 -6.34 8.95
CA GLU A 138 -7.20 -4.98 8.88
C GLU A 138 -5.71 -4.98 9.25
N LEU A 139 -4.91 -4.22 8.49
CA LEU A 139 -3.52 -3.94 8.85
C LEU A 139 -3.45 -2.62 9.63
N PHE A 140 -2.49 -2.54 10.55
CA PHE A 140 -2.28 -1.38 11.41
C PHE A 140 -0.81 -1.00 11.48
N ASP A 141 -0.56 0.27 11.78
CA ASP A 141 0.79 0.77 12.05
C ASP A 141 1.01 0.89 13.56
N VAL A 142 2.22 0.57 14.01
CA VAL A 142 2.67 0.76 15.40
C VAL A 142 4.02 1.42 15.43
N MET A 143 4.27 2.20 16.47
CA MET A 143 5.56 2.83 16.76
C MET A 143 5.89 2.54 18.22
N GLY A 144 7.15 2.25 18.53
CA GLY A 144 7.59 1.97 19.89
C GLY A 144 9.09 1.76 19.95
N GLU A 145 9.63 1.83 21.16
CA GLU A 145 11.03 1.53 21.45
C GLU A 145 11.26 0.01 21.40
N ILE A 146 12.38 -0.40 20.76
CA ILE A 146 12.80 -1.80 20.78
C ILE A 146 13.50 -2.08 22.11
N VAL A 147 12.83 -2.80 23.00
CA VAL A 147 13.34 -3.08 24.36
C VAL A 147 13.94 -4.47 24.52
N ASP A 148 13.58 -5.41 23.63
CA ASP A 148 14.15 -6.76 23.62
C ASP A 148 14.01 -7.40 22.23
N PHE A 149 14.89 -8.35 21.93
CA PHE A 149 14.81 -9.16 20.72
C PHE A 149 15.45 -10.54 20.87
N SER A 150 14.90 -11.52 20.17
CA SER A 150 15.42 -12.89 20.23
C SER A 150 16.54 -13.15 19.22
N GLU A 151 17.25 -14.27 19.39
CA GLU A 151 18.10 -14.80 18.32
C GLU A 151 17.28 -15.13 17.06
N VAL A 152 17.96 -15.05 15.90
CA VAL A 152 17.38 -15.41 14.60
C VAL A 152 17.29 -16.94 14.50
N LYS A 153 16.07 -17.46 14.39
CA LYS A 153 15.79 -18.89 14.22
C LYS A 153 15.53 -19.21 12.76
N MET A 154 15.97 -20.38 12.31
CA MET A 154 15.57 -20.93 11.01
C MET A 154 14.39 -21.87 11.19
N HIS A 155 13.32 -21.65 10.43
CA HIS A 155 12.19 -22.57 10.34
C HIS A 155 11.96 -22.98 8.89
N ILE A 156 11.73 -24.27 8.69
CA ILE A 156 11.31 -24.81 7.40
C ILE A 156 9.78 -24.86 7.41
N GLN A 157 9.14 -24.03 6.58
CA GLN A 157 7.70 -24.09 6.33
C GLN A 157 7.46 -24.41 4.86
N ALA A 158 6.68 -25.48 4.61
CA ALA A 158 6.36 -25.94 3.26
C ALA A 158 7.61 -26.15 2.35
N GLY A 159 8.70 -26.68 2.92
CA GLY A 159 9.96 -26.92 2.20
C GLY A 159 10.82 -25.68 1.97
N VAL A 160 10.38 -24.49 2.38
CA VAL A 160 11.13 -23.24 2.27
C VAL A 160 11.73 -22.88 3.63
N SER A 161 13.05 -22.72 3.68
CA SER A 161 13.74 -22.20 4.87
C SER A 161 13.50 -20.71 5.00
N ARG A 162 13.01 -20.27 6.16
CA ARG A 162 12.76 -18.86 6.50
C ARG A 162 13.41 -18.54 7.83
N LYS A 163 13.95 -17.33 7.93
CA LYS A 163 14.53 -16.78 9.16
C LYS A 163 13.45 -16.01 9.92
N PHE A 164 13.39 -16.19 11.23
CA PHE A 164 12.44 -15.55 12.13
C PHE A 164 13.16 -14.96 13.33
N MET A 165 12.66 -13.85 13.83
CA MET A 165 13.17 -13.16 15.01
C MET A 165 11.99 -12.49 15.69
N ASN A 166 11.88 -12.64 17.01
CA ASN A 166 10.89 -11.92 17.79
C ASN A 166 11.49 -10.59 18.22
N VAL A 167 10.68 -9.54 18.17
CA VAL A 167 11.03 -8.20 18.64
C VAL A 167 9.95 -7.79 19.65
N LYS A 168 10.37 -7.25 20.79
CA LYS A 168 9.48 -6.66 21.79
C LYS A 168 9.55 -5.14 21.64
N LEU A 169 8.38 -4.53 21.51
CA LEU A 169 8.22 -3.09 21.45
C LEU A 169 7.54 -2.61 22.74
N GLU A 170 7.92 -1.42 23.21
CA GLU A 170 7.32 -0.70 24.33
C GLU A 170 6.93 0.70 23.83
N ASP A 171 5.75 1.19 24.23
CA ASP A 171 5.34 2.57 23.99
C ASP A 171 5.90 3.51 25.07
N ASP A 172 5.83 4.81 24.84
CA ASP A 172 6.38 5.83 25.74
C ASP A 172 5.55 6.03 27.04
N GLU A 173 4.50 5.23 27.27
CA GLU A 173 3.56 5.36 28.42
C GLU A 173 3.90 4.50 29.63
#